data_AF-A0A8H4F713-F1
#
_entry.id   AF-A0A8H4F713-F1
#
_cell.length_a   1.000
_cell.length_b   1.000
_cell.length_c   1.000
_cell.angle_alpha   90.00
_cell.angle_beta   90.00
_cell.angle_gamma   90.00
#
_symmetry.space_group_name_H-M   'P 1'
#
loop_
_entity.id
_entity.type
_entity.pdbx_description
1 polymer ?
#
loop_
_entity_poly.entity_id
_entity_poly.type
_entity_poly.pdbx_seq_one_letter_code
_entity_poly.pdbx_strand_id
1 'polypeptide(L)'
;SLHNRWVIPNGFGDLKEIKSSIRVPHGSDAVHTFWMANGFSIGYMGMQRNSATERRILFSVWDDYHGSVVDLVEKNNGAIAEGFGNEGTGAHAYLHYNWTAEQTIFFKVTADVNKTKGGSTLSGYYSTDLGNTWELVATFFAQKQPVWLGSPYDFLENWTADQVALREGYYGNFSITNTEGKAYNIEQTYFT
;
A
#
# COMPACT_ATOMS: atom_id res chain seq x y z
N SER A 1 -11.35 8.35 -9.17
CA SER A 1 -11.00 7.17 -8.37
C SER A 1 -12.21 6.73 -7.56
N LEU A 2 -12.21 5.48 -7.07
CA LEU A 2 -13.17 4.96 -6.10
C LEU A 2 -12.38 4.45 -4.90
N HIS A 3 -12.76 4.83 -3.68
CA HIS A 3 -12.06 4.41 -2.47
C HIS A 3 -12.97 3.59 -1.56
N ASN A 4 -12.40 2.60 -0.89
CA ASN A 4 -13.05 1.85 0.17
C ASN A 4 -12.33 2.08 1.48
N ARG A 5 -13.04 2.56 2.49
CA ARG A 5 -12.52 2.68 3.85
C ARG A 5 -12.85 1.43 4.64
N TRP A 6 -11.89 0.92 5.38
CA TRP A 6 -12.07 -0.29 6.18
C TRP A 6 -12.52 0.08 7.60
N VAL A 7 -13.57 -0.59 8.09
CA VAL A 7 -14.11 -0.33 9.42
C VAL A 7 -13.28 -1.08 10.47
N ILE A 8 -12.56 -0.33 11.30
CA ILE A 8 -11.85 -0.86 12.46
C ILE A 8 -12.85 -0.98 13.64
N PRO A 9 -12.87 -2.10 14.39
CA PRO A 9 -13.67 -2.20 15.60
C PRO A 9 -13.33 -1.12 16.64
N ASN A 10 -14.35 -0.61 17.34
CA ASN A 10 -14.14 0.34 18.42
C ASN A 10 -13.21 -0.25 19.50
N GLY A 11 -12.21 0.52 19.92
CA GLY A 11 -11.26 0.09 20.94
C GLY A 11 -10.29 -1.01 20.49
N PHE A 12 -10.10 -1.22 19.18
CA PHE A 12 -9.16 -2.24 18.69
C PHE A 12 -7.68 -1.91 18.98
N GLY A 13 -7.36 -0.64 19.19
CA GLY A 13 -6.01 -0.15 19.46
C GLY A 13 -5.23 0.19 18.19
N ASP A 14 -3.95 0.52 18.39
CA ASP A 14 -3.04 0.93 17.33
C ASP A 14 -2.69 -0.23 16.39
N LEU A 15 -2.65 0.02 15.08
CA LEU A 15 -2.37 -1.02 14.08
C LEU A 15 -0.88 -1.09 13.75
N LYS A 16 -0.30 -2.28 13.87
CA LYS A 16 1.08 -2.56 13.45
C LYS A 16 1.17 -3.27 12.09
N GLU A 17 0.06 -3.83 11.61
CA GLU A 17 0.03 -4.57 10.34
C GLU A 17 -1.32 -4.40 9.64
N ILE A 18 -1.28 -4.23 8.31
CA ILE A 18 -2.43 -4.26 7.40
C ILE A 18 -2.11 -5.27 6.29
N LYS A 19 -3.04 -6.16 5.96
CA LYS A 19 -2.95 -7.12 4.86
C LYS A 19 -4.20 -7.11 3.99
N SER A 20 -4.01 -7.35 2.70
CA SER A 20 -5.08 -7.60 1.73
C SER A 20 -4.56 -8.36 0.53
N SER A 21 -5.44 -8.62 -0.43
CA SER A 21 -5.09 -9.12 -1.75
C SER A 21 -5.93 -8.45 -2.83
N ILE A 22 -5.39 -8.39 -4.04
CA ILE A 22 -6.09 -7.94 -5.23
C ILE A 22 -5.98 -8.99 -6.33
N ARG A 23 -7.11 -9.24 -7.02
CA ARG A 23 -7.15 -9.97 -8.29
C ARG A 23 -7.85 -9.12 -9.35
N VAL A 24 -7.15 -8.80 -10.44
CA VAL A 24 -7.74 -8.04 -11.56
C VAL A 24 -8.37 -9.03 -12.55
N PRO A 25 -9.67 -8.91 -12.91
CA PRO A 25 -10.28 -9.81 -13.88
C PRO A 25 -9.69 -9.62 -15.29
N HIS A 26 -9.81 -10.65 -16.11
CA HIS A 26 -9.37 -10.61 -17.50
C HIS A 26 -10.06 -9.46 -18.25
N GLY A 27 -9.27 -8.64 -18.96
CA GLY A 27 -9.77 -7.51 -19.75
C GLY A 27 -9.96 -6.20 -18.97
N SER A 28 -9.81 -6.23 -17.64
CA SER A 28 -10.02 -5.06 -16.78
C SER A 28 -8.71 -4.42 -16.31
N ASP A 29 -7.57 -4.82 -16.88
CA ASP A 29 -6.23 -4.36 -16.52
C ASP A 29 -5.74 -3.21 -17.42
N ALA A 30 -6.56 -2.18 -17.68
CA ALA A 30 -6.17 -1.05 -18.53
C ALA A 30 -4.86 -0.37 -18.08
N VAL A 31 -4.06 0.13 -19.03
CA VAL A 31 -2.86 0.92 -18.70
C VAL A 31 -3.25 2.19 -17.95
N HIS A 32 -2.28 2.77 -17.24
CA HIS A 32 -2.45 3.98 -16.45
C HIS A 32 -3.49 3.84 -15.33
N THR A 33 -3.49 2.66 -14.70
CA THR A 33 -4.41 2.30 -13.63
C THR A 33 -3.63 1.88 -12.39
N PHE A 34 -4.13 2.31 -11.23
CA PHE A 34 -3.63 1.92 -9.92
C PHE A 34 -4.67 1.10 -9.17
N TRP A 35 -4.31 -0.14 -8.85
CA TRP A 35 -5.02 -0.96 -7.88
C TRP A 35 -4.29 -0.86 -6.54
N MET A 36 -4.70 0.11 -5.70
CA MET A 36 -4.06 0.36 -4.41
C MET A 36 -4.70 -0.53 -3.33
N ALA A 37 -3.88 -1.34 -2.66
CA ALA A 37 -4.32 -2.41 -1.79
C ALA A 37 -4.40 -2.02 -0.30
N ASN A 38 -3.35 -1.36 0.20
CA ASN A 38 -3.18 -1.04 1.62
C ASN A 38 -2.77 0.42 1.78
N GLY A 39 -3.75 1.31 1.88
CA GLY A 39 -3.57 2.69 2.26
C GLY A 39 -3.60 2.84 3.77
N PHE A 40 -2.86 3.81 4.27
CA PHE A 40 -2.83 4.17 5.69
C PHE A 40 -2.59 5.68 5.84
N SER A 41 -2.64 6.18 7.06
CA SER A 41 -2.62 7.62 7.39
C SER A 41 -1.53 8.44 6.69
N ILE A 42 -0.37 7.84 6.40
CA ILE A 42 0.78 8.52 5.79
C ILE A 42 1.41 7.72 4.66
N GLY A 43 0.64 6.85 3.99
CA GLY A 43 1.15 6.17 2.80
C GLY A 43 0.20 5.19 2.17
N TYR A 44 0.73 4.43 1.21
CA TYR A 44 -0.04 3.45 0.46
C TYR A 44 0.85 2.37 -0.15
N MET A 45 0.25 1.22 -0.42
CA MET A 45 0.87 0.11 -1.12
C MET A 45 -0.11 -0.51 -2.12
N GLY A 46 0.36 -0.86 -3.31
CA GLY A 46 -0.46 -1.57 -4.30
C GLY A 46 0.29 -1.93 -5.56
N MET A 47 -0.46 -2.11 -6.66
CA MET A 47 0.11 -2.45 -7.96
C MET A 47 -0.47 -1.64 -9.11
N GLN A 48 0.37 -1.39 -10.10
CA GLN A 48 0.10 -0.51 -11.22
C GLN A 48 0.32 -1.21 -12.55
N ARG A 49 -0.42 -0.78 -13.57
CA ARG A 49 -0.05 -0.99 -14.97
C ARG A 49 0.34 0.35 -15.57
N ASN A 50 1.63 0.62 -15.61
CA ASN A 50 2.16 1.93 -16.00
C ASN A 50 2.14 2.12 -17.52
N SER A 51 2.38 1.05 -18.28
CA SER A 51 2.36 1.06 -19.74
C SER A 51 2.00 -0.32 -20.31
N ALA A 52 2.07 -0.47 -21.64
CA ALA A 52 1.88 -1.77 -22.28
C ALA A 52 2.93 -2.81 -21.85
N THR A 53 4.13 -2.37 -21.47
CA THR A 53 5.29 -3.23 -21.16
C THR A 53 5.75 -3.12 -19.71
N GLU A 54 5.06 -2.32 -18.90
CA GLU A 54 5.52 -2.01 -17.55
C GLU A 54 4.41 -2.09 -16.52
N ARG A 55 4.67 -2.87 -15.48
CA ARG A 55 3.83 -3.06 -14.31
C ARG A 55 4.69 -2.97 -13.07
N ARG A 56 4.14 -2.36 -12.02
CA ARG A 56 4.86 -2.10 -10.78
C ARG A 56 4.10 -2.63 -9.58
N ILE A 57 4.84 -3.12 -8.57
CA ILE A 57 4.40 -3.07 -7.17
C ILE A 57 4.98 -1.79 -6.58
N LEU A 58 4.15 -0.96 -5.96
CA LEU A 58 4.55 0.35 -5.44
C LEU A 58 4.25 0.44 -3.94
N PHE A 59 5.19 1.01 -3.19
CA PHE A 59 5.04 1.38 -1.78
C PHE A 59 5.52 2.81 -1.57
N SER A 60 4.66 3.65 -1.01
CA SER A 60 4.92 5.08 -0.81
C SER A 60 4.61 5.51 0.61
N VAL A 61 5.42 6.43 1.14
CA VAL A 61 5.23 7.08 2.44
C VAL A 61 5.39 8.59 2.24
N TRP A 62 4.39 9.35 2.68
CA TRP A 62 4.43 10.80 2.67
C TRP A 62 5.27 11.35 3.82
N ASP A 63 5.95 12.47 3.55
CA ASP A 63 6.36 13.37 4.61
C ASP A 63 5.20 14.29 5.05
N ASP A 64 5.42 15.08 6.09
CA ASP A 64 4.45 15.96 6.72
C ASP A 64 4.41 17.39 6.13
N TYR A 65 5.17 17.71 5.07
CA TYR A 65 5.37 19.08 4.54
C TYR A 65 5.90 20.12 5.54
N HIS A 66 6.19 19.71 6.77
CA HIS A 66 6.60 20.56 7.88
C HIS A 66 8.03 20.24 8.33
N GLY A 67 8.82 19.68 7.40
CA GLY A 67 10.24 19.39 7.58
C GLY A 67 10.53 18.03 8.21
N SER A 68 9.58 17.09 8.18
CA SER A 68 9.93 15.67 8.23
C SER A 68 10.59 15.20 6.94
N VAL A 69 11.29 14.09 7.03
CA VAL A 69 11.96 13.42 5.92
C VAL A 69 11.63 11.93 6.03
N VAL A 70 11.43 11.29 4.89
CA VAL A 70 11.25 9.84 4.79
C VAL A 70 12.54 9.25 4.25
N ASP A 71 13.30 8.57 5.11
CA ASP A 71 14.56 7.94 4.74
C ASP A 71 14.36 6.51 4.27
N LEU A 72 15.07 6.12 3.21
CA LEU A 72 15.21 4.71 2.86
C LEU A 72 16.09 4.00 3.90
N VAL A 73 15.57 2.94 4.53
CA VAL A 73 16.33 2.09 5.46
C VAL A 73 16.90 0.89 4.73
N GLU A 74 16.05 0.17 4.01
CA GLU A 74 16.42 -0.99 3.19
C GLU A 74 15.43 -1.15 2.05
N LYS A 75 15.83 -1.82 0.99
CA LYS A 75 14.95 -2.20 -0.11
C LYS A 75 15.34 -3.53 -0.70
N ASN A 76 14.41 -4.13 -1.42
CA ASN A 76 14.71 -5.21 -2.32
C ASN A 76 15.81 -4.80 -3.33
N ASN A 77 16.70 -5.72 -3.68
CA ASN A 77 17.77 -5.47 -4.65
C ASN A 77 17.24 -4.98 -6.00
N GLY A 78 16.10 -5.52 -6.45
CA GLY A 78 15.45 -5.12 -7.71
C GLY A 78 14.58 -3.87 -7.61
N ALA A 79 14.36 -3.32 -6.41
CA ALA A 79 13.51 -2.15 -6.24
C ALA A 79 14.24 -0.85 -6.62
N ILE A 80 13.52 0.09 -7.21
CA ILE A 80 13.97 1.46 -7.41
C ILE A 80 13.31 2.31 -6.31
N ALA A 81 14.09 3.15 -5.64
CA ALA A 81 13.61 4.05 -4.59
C ALA A 81 13.97 5.49 -4.94
N GLU A 82 13.01 6.39 -4.80
CA GLU A 82 13.15 7.80 -5.18
C GLU A 82 12.17 8.66 -4.37
N GLY A 83 12.41 9.97 -4.33
CA GLY A 83 11.46 10.93 -3.78
C GLY A 83 10.35 11.27 -4.77
N PHE A 84 9.18 11.68 -4.28
CA PHE A 84 8.09 12.19 -5.12
C PHE A 84 7.67 13.61 -4.72
N GLY A 85 6.93 14.28 -5.61
CA GLY A 85 6.50 15.69 -5.50
C GLY A 85 5.12 15.94 -6.15
N ASN A 86 4.58 17.16 -6.00
CA ASN A 86 3.33 17.72 -6.58
C ASN A 86 2.04 17.48 -5.78
N GLU A 87 1.60 16.22 -5.66
CA GLU A 87 0.41 15.84 -4.87
C GLU A 87 0.77 15.60 -3.40
N GLY A 88 1.89 16.19 -3.04
CA GLY A 88 2.61 15.85 -1.86
C GLY A 88 4.09 15.58 -2.08
N THR A 89 4.82 15.30 -1.00
CA THR A 89 6.24 14.97 -0.94
C THR A 89 6.44 13.78 -0.02
N GLY A 90 7.50 13.03 -0.27
CA GLY A 90 7.82 11.83 0.47
C GLY A 90 8.78 10.94 -0.30
N ALA A 91 8.82 9.67 0.06
CA ALA A 91 9.62 8.66 -0.61
C ALA A 91 8.76 7.48 -1.04
N HIS A 92 9.10 6.91 -2.18
CA HIS A 92 8.50 5.67 -2.64
C HIS A 92 9.54 4.68 -3.14
N ALA A 93 9.16 3.42 -3.20
CA ALA A 93 9.92 2.39 -3.85
C ALA A 93 8.99 1.51 -4.68
N TYR A 94 9.46 1.09 -5.85
CA TYR A 94 8.73 0.16 -6.69
C TYR A 94 9.61 -0.95 -7.25
N LEU A 95 8.97 -2.09 -7.50
CA LEU A 95 9.52 -3.23 -8.23
C LEU A 95 8.85 -3.32 -9.59
N HIS A 96 9.63 -3.51 -10.65
CA HIS A 96 9.07 -4.02 -11.89
C HIS A 96 8.65 -5.48 -11.67
N TYR A 97 7.35 -5.69 -11.61
CA TYR A 97 6.78 -7.02 -11.46
C TYR A 97 5.64 -7.16 -12.46
N ASN A 98 5.82 -8.05 -13.43
CA ASN A 98 4.88 -8.25 -14.52
C ASN A 98 3.69 -9.12 -14.09
N TRP A 99 2.94 -8.67 -13.08
CA TRP A 99 1.71 -9.33 -12.67
C TRP A 99 0.73 -9.41 -13.84
N THR A 100 -0.04 -10.49 -13.92
CA THR A 100 -1.04 -10.66 -14.98
C THR A 100 -2.45 -10.54 -14.45
N ALA A 101 -3.41 -10.24 -15.33
CA ALA A 101 -4.82 -10.44 -14.98
C ALA A 101 -5.03 -11.88 -14.50
N GLU A 102 -6.02 -12.04 -13.62
CA GLU A 102 -6.39 -13.26 -12.90
C GLU A 102 -5.38 -13.76 -11.86
N GLN A 103 -4.16 -13.22 -11.82
CA GLN A 103 -3.23 -13.44 -10.72
C GLN A 103 -3.72 -12.71 -9.47
N THR A 104 -3.71 -13.41 -8.33
CA THR A 104 -3.98 -12.78 -7.03
C THR A 104 -2.65 -12.39 -6.39
N ILE A 105 -2.49 -11.09 -6.11
CA ILE A 105 -1.32 -10.55 -5.40
C ILE A 105 -1.75 -10.19 -3.99
N PHE A 106 -0.96 -10.60 -3.00
CA PHE A 106 -1.15 -10.26 -1.60
C PHE A 106 -0.21 -9.12 -1.21
N PHE A 107 -0.68 -8.24 -0.34
CA PHE A 107 0.03 -7.04 0.10
C PHE A 107 0.03 -6.98 1.62
N LYS A 108 1.13 -6.52 2.19
CA LYS A 108 1.29 -6.33 3.63
C LYS A 108 2.07 -5.04 3.89
N VAL A 109 1.56 -4.22 4.79
CA VAL A 109 2.28 -3.07 5.35
C VAL A 109 2.43 -3.29 6.84
N THR A 110 3.63 -3.02 7.38
CA THR A 110 3.89 -3.03 8.81
C THR A 110 4.40 -1.67 9.29
N ALA A 111 4.11 -1.34 10.55
CA ALA A 111 4.70 -0.19 11.24
C ALA A 111 5.39 -0.63 12.52
N ASP A 112 6.46 0.06 12.88
CA ASP A 112 7.08 0.04 14.20
C ASP A 112 7.43 1.48 14.62
N VAL A 113 6.77 1.96 15.68
CA VAL A 113 6.90 3.36 16.13
C VAL A 113 8.02 3.50 17.15
N ASN A 114 9.04 4.29 16.81
CA ASN A 114 10.12 4.63 17.71
C ASN A 114 9.95 6.05 18.27
N LYS A 115 9.24 6.16 19.40
CA LYS A 115 9.00 7.46 20.07
C LYS A 115 10.28 8.16 20.52
N THR A 116 11.33 7.42 20.89
CA THR A 116 12.61 7.98 21.33
C THR A 116 13.39 8.61 20.17
N LYS A 117 13.41 7.94 19.00
CA LYS A 117 13.95 8.52 17.75
C LYS A 117 12.99 9.54 17.12
N GLY A 118 11.75 9.61 17.58
CA GLY A 118 10.73 10.52 17.11
C GLY A 118 10.21 10.19 15.71
N GLY A 119 10.04 8.92 15.35
CA GLY A 119 9.55 8.54 14.01
C GLY A 119 9.02 7.12 13.94
N SER A 120 8.68 6.67 12.73
CA SER A 120 8.14 5.32 12.48
C SER A 120 8.88 4.62 11.37
N THR A 121 9.23 3.35 11.60
CA THR A 121 9.71 2.45 10.56
C THR A 121 8.50 1.81 9.89
N LEU A 122 8.40 1.94 8.56
CA LEU A 122 7.30 1.40 7.77
C LEU A 122 7.84 0.50 6.67
N SER A 123 7.30 -0.71 6.55
CA SER A 123 7.75 -1.69 5.56
C SER A 123 6.59 -2.19 4.71
N GLY A 124 6.81 -2.25 3.39
CA GLY A 124 5.87 -2.77 2.41
C GLY A 124 6.34 -4.10 1.84
N TYR A 125 5.45 -5.10 1.78
CA TYR A 125 5.73 -6.44 1.26
C TYR A 125 4.62 -6.90 0.31
N TYR A 126 4.99 -7.73 -0.65
CA TYR A 126 4.04 -8.43 -1.52
C TYR A 126 4.26 -9.94 -1.49
N SER A 127 3.26 -10.69 -1.91
CA SER A 127 3.30 -12.15 -2.01
C SER A 127 2.47 -12.62 -3.20
N THR A 128 2.94 -13.67 -3.87
CA THR A 128 2.32 -14.30 -5.03
C THR A 128 1.94 -15.76 -4.77
N ASP A 129 2.18 -16.23 -3.56
CA ASP A 129 1.97 -17.61 -3.10
C ASP A 129 0.94 -17.66 -1.96
N LEU A 130 -0.12 -16.85 -2.09
CA LEU A 130 -1.24 -16.78 -1.14
C LEU A 130 -0.85 -16.26 0.26
N GLY A 131 0.19 -15.43 0.34
CA GLY A 131 0.65 -14.85 1.61
C GLY A 131 1.57 -15.77 2.43
N ASN A 132 2.06 -16.88 1.84
CA ASN A 132 2.96 -17.81 2.51
C ASN A 132 4.41 -17.28 2.59
N THR A 133 4.88 -16.63 1.52
CA THR A 133 6.21 -16.01 1.44
C THR A 133 6.06 -14.54 1.12
N TRP A 134 6.67 -13.69 1.96
CA TRP A 134 6.61 -12.24 1.82
C TRP A 134 7.92 -11.68 1.29
N GLU A 135 7.85 -11.04 0.13
CA GLU A 135 8.95 -10.33 -0.49
C GLU A 135 8.92 -8.87 -0.06
N LEU A 136 10.04 -8.37 0.48
CA LEU A 136 10.18 -6.95 0.79
C LEU A 136 10.12 -6.14 -0.51
N VAL A 137 9.47 -4.98 -0.47
CA VAL A 137 9.63 -3.91 -1.47
C VAL A 137 10.65 -2.92 -0.95
N ALA A 138 10.31 -2.26 0.17
CA ALA A 138 11.21 -1.38 0.91
C ALA A 138 10.75 -1.19 2.36
N THR A 139 11.69 -0.73 3.18
CA THR A 139 11.48 -0.20 4.52
C THR A 139 11.93 1.25 4.53
N PHE A 140 11.06 2.14 5.01
CA PHE A 140 11.31 3.56 5.19
C PHE A 140 11.30 3.93 6.67
N PHE A 141 12.02 4.97 7.05
CA PHE A 141 11.89 5.64 8.35
C PHE A 141 11.32 7.04 8.15
N ALA A 142 10.09 7.25 8.62
CA ALA A 142 9.42 8.54 8.61
C ALA A 142 9.82 9.33 9.87
N GLN A 143 10.78 10.25 9.71
CA GLN A 143 11.22 11.13 10.80
C GLN A 143 10.08 12.04 11.26
N LYS A 144 10.03 12.42 12.54
CA LYS A 144 9.03 13.32 13.14
C LYS A 144 7.57 12.85 13.03
N GLN A 145 7.32 11.65 12.51
CA GLN A 145 5.99 11.06 12.37
C GLN A 145 5.89 9.75 13.18
N PRO A 146 5.82 9.79 14.53
CA PRO A 146 5.70 8.60 15.38
C PRO A 146 4.25 8.07 15.39
N VAL A 147 3.78 7.59 14.24
CA VAL A 147 2.40 7.16 13.98
C VAL A 147 2.33 5.67 13.63
N TRP A 148 1.36 4.98 14.21
CA TRP A 148 0.99 3.63 13.80
C TRP A 148 0.18 3.68 12.50
N LEU A 149 -0.07 2.50 11.91
CA LEU A 149 -0.98 2.42 10.77
C LEU A 149 -2.39 2.82 11.25
N GLY A 150 -3.09 3.58 10.42
CA GLY A 150 -4.41 4.09 10.73
C GLY A 150 -5.20 4.38 9.46
N SER A 151 -6.53 4.51 9.62
CA SER A 151 -7.46 4.79 8.53
C SER A 151 -7.29 3.88 7.29
N PRO A 152 -7.20 2.53 7.46
CA PRO A 152 -6.94 1.60 6.37
C PRO A 152 -7.95 1.75 5.23
N TYR A 153 -7.45 1.70 4.00
CA TYR A 153 -8.27 1.86 2.81
C TYR A 153 -7.66 1.20 1.59
N ASP A 154 -8.47 0.98 0.57
CA ASP A 154 -8.05 0.61 -0.78
C ASP A 154 -8.69 1.55 -1.80
N PHE A 155 -8.15 1.59 -3.02
CA PHE A 155 -8.79 2.33 -4.10
C PHE A 155 -8.47 1.76 -5.48
N LEU A 156 -9.29 2.18 -6.45
CA LEU A 156 -9.06 2.03 -7.87
C LEU A 156 -8.96 3.42 -8.51
N GLU A 157 -7.84 3.70 -9.15
CA GLU A 157 -7.58 4.99 -9.79
C GLU A 157 -7.22 4.83 -11.26
N ASN A 158 -7.78 5.73 -12.05
CA ASN A 158 -7.43 5.98 -13.43
C ASN A 158 -6.72 7.33 -13.49
N TRP A 159 -5.42 7.36 -13.82
CA TRP A 159 -4.66 8.61 -13.93
C TRP A 159 -4.51 9.08 -15.39
N THR A 160 -5.31 8.55 -16.31
CA THR A 160 -5.41 9.04 -17.70
C THR A 160 -6.73 9.77 -17.96
N ALA A 161 -6.76 10.54 -19.04
CA ALA A 161 -7.98 11.16 -19.56
C ALA A 161 -8.98 10.14 -20.14
N ASP A 162 -8.51 8.95 -20.54
CA ASP A 162 -9.39 7.90 -21.08
C ASP A 162 -10.26 7.26 -19.99
N GLN A 163 -11.57 7.53 -20.05
CA GLN A 163 -12.58 7.01 -19.14
C GLN A 163 -13.41 5.85 -19.73
N VAL A 164 -13.09 5.36 -20.94
CA VAL A 164 -13.90 4.34 -21.63
C VAL A 164 -13.47 2.92 -21.26
N ALA A 165 -12.17 2.70 -21.03
CA ALA A 165 -11.66 1.38 -20.70
C ALA A 165 -12.21 0.86 -19.36
N LEU A 166 -12.68 -0.39 -19.35
CA LEU A 166 -13.13 -1.07 -18.14
C LEU A 166 -11.95 -1.27 -17.19
N ARG A 167 -12.18 -0.95 -15.92
CA ARG A 167 -11.21 -1.10 -14.83
C ARG A 167 -11.95 -1.68 -13.64
N GLU A 168 -11.47 -2.81 -13.16
CA GLU A 168 -12.07 -3.53 -12.05
C GLU A 168 -10.96 -4.18 -11.24
N GLY A 169 -11.23 -4.45 -9.97
CA GLY A 169 -10.37 -5.25 -9.12
C GLY A 169 -11.22 -5.95 -8.07
N TYR A 170 -10.90 -7.21 -7.79
CA TYR A 170 -11.44 -7.92 -6.64
C TYR A 170 -10.50 -7.73 -5.47
N TYR A 171 -10.94 -6.97 -4.47
CA TYR A 171 -10.20 -6.66 -3.25
C TYR A 171 -10.74 -7.54 -2.13
N GLY A 172 -9.86 -8.12 -1.31
CA GLY A 172 -10.27 -9.01 -0.23
C GLY A 172 -9.12 -9.45 0.67
N ASN A 173 -9.38 -10.47 1.49
CA ASN A 173 -8.44 -10.95 2.52
C ASN A 173 -7.98 -9.83 3.46
N PHE A 174 -8.86 -8.85 3.70
CA PHE A 174 -8.61 -7.70 4.53
C PHE A 174 -8.41 -8.14 5.97
N SER A 175 -7.21 -7.90 6.51
CA SER A 175 -6.93 -8.15 7.91
C SER A 175 -6.01 -7.09 8.49
N ILE A 176 -6.20 -6.83 9.78
CA ILE A 176 -5.42 -5.89 10.57
C ILE A 176 -4.90 -6.59 11.82
N THR A 177 -3.70 -6.23 12.27
CA THR A 177 -3.14 -6.69 13.54
C THR A 177 -2.76 -5.50 14.39
N ASN A 178 -3.24 -5.47 15.64
CA ASN A 178 -2.90 -4.40 16.59
C ASN A 178 -1.52 -4.62 17.26
N THR A 179 -1.05 -3.63 18.00
CA THR A 179 0.24 -3.67 18.70
C THR A 179 0.34 -4.84 19.70
N GLU A 180 -0.77 -5.22 20.34
CA GLU A 180 -0.89 -6.38 21.25
C GLU A 180 -0.87 -7.75 20.54
N GLY A 181 -0.91 -7.77 19.21
CA GLY A 181 -0.90 -9.00 18.41
C GLY A 181 -2.29 -9.60 18.13
N LYS A 182 -3.37 -8.89 18.49
CA LYS A 182 -4.73 -9.27 18.13
C LYS A 182 -4.94 -9.03 16.63
N ALA A 183 -5.25 -10.09 15.90
CA ALA A 183 -5.64 -10.03 14.49
C ALA A 183 -7.17 -9.91 14.36
N TYR A 184 -7.63 -9.22 13.30
CA TYR A 184 -9.03 -9.10 12.96
C TYR A 184 -9.21 -9.05 11.44
N ASN A 185 -10.16 -9.82 10.93
CA ASN A 185 -10.57 -9.77 9.53
C ASN A 185 -11.61 -8.66 9.37
N ILE A 186 -11.42 -7.76 8.41
CA ILE A 186 -12.37 -6.68 8.17
C ILE A 186 -13.64 -7.25 7.54
N GLU A 187 -14.76 -7.05 8.22
CA GLU A 187 -16.08 -7.51 7.76
C GLU A 187 -16.88 -6.41 7.06
N GLN A 188 -16.47 -5.15 7.21
CA GLN A 188 -17.20 -3.99 6.71
C GLN A 188 -16.27 -2.98 6.08
N THR A 189 -16.62 -2.56 4.87
CA THR A 189 -16.02 -1.43 4.18
C THR A 189 -17.13 -0.47 3.73
N TYR A 190 -16.79 0.80 3.49
CA TYR A 190 -17.71 1.75 2.89
C TYR A 190 -17.03 2.54 1.77
N PHE A 191 -17.79 2.75 0.69
CA PHE A 191 -17.34 3.46 -0.49
C PHE A 191 -17.34 4.98 -0.26
N THR A 192 -16.34 5.65 -0.84
CA THR A 192 -16.22 7.11 -0.89
C THR A 192 -15.69 7.58 -2.23
#